data_AF-A0A8J3GIX0-F1
#
_entry.id   AF-A0A8J3GIX0-F1
#
_cell.length_a   1.000
_cell.length_b   1.000
_cell.length_c   1.000
_cell.angle_alpha   90.00
_cell.angle_beta   90.00
_cell.angle_gamma   90.00
#
_symmetry.space_group_name_H-M   'P 1'
#
loop_
_entity.id
_entity.type
_entity.pdbx_description
1 polymer ?
#
loop_
_entity_poly.entity_id
_entity_poly.type
_entity_poly.pdbx_seq_one_letter_code
_entity_poly.pdbx_strand_id
1 'polypeptide(L)'
;MTAKVGPTWAALRAIYEGARPTLPILATAGRIPEDTIFAKALRDKWVDAYAAGTGAGRKLRLQGRIEKLEKLIDTLIGESEASPTVDKSRIDMIGVLFRAIEKLKDMVSSQEAEAQAGSGERDERVGTIIQRIDQRILDLARGTERGTANKPG
;
A
#
# COMPACT_ATOMS: atom_id res chain seq x y z
N MET A 1 -14.32 -26.62 26.99
CA MET A 1 -13.79 -25.39 27.62
C MET A 1 -12.69 -24.84 26.72
N THR A 2 -13.01 -23.95 25.79
CA THR A 2 -12.02 -23.34 24.89
C THR A 2 -11.23 -22.30 25.68
N ALA A 3 -9.96 -22.58 25.96
CA ALA A 3 -9.05 -21.62 26.56
C ALA A 3 -9.09 -20.33 25.74
N LYS A 4 -9.45 -19.20 26.38
CA LYS A 4 -9.34 -17.88 25.75
C LYS A 4 -7.88 -17.67 25.40
N VAL A 5 -7.55 -17.84 24.12
CA VAL A 5 -6.25 -17.48 23.58
C VAL A 5 -6.06 -16.00 23.89
N GLY A 6 -5.04 -15.67 24.67
CA GLY A 6 -4.77 -14.29 25.07
C GLY A 6 -4.62 -13.38 23.84
N PRO A 7 -4.94 -12.08 23.94
CA PRO A 7 -4.96 -11.16 22.80
C PRO A 7 -3.64 -11.14 22.02
N THR A 8 -2.51 -11.32 22.70
CA THR A 8 -1.18 -11.48 22.08
C THR A 8 -1.07 -12.72 21.19
N TRP A 9 -1.53 -13.88 21.67
CA TRP A 9 -1.50 -15.12 20.89
C TRP A 9 -2.50 -15.08 19.72
N ALA A 10 -3.64 -14.39 19.88
CA ALA A 10 -4.57 -14.14 18.80
C ALA A 10 -3.95 -13.22 17.72
N ALA A 11 -3.24 -12.17 18.13
CA ALA A 11 -2.55 -11.27 17.20
C ALA A 11 -1.39 -11.98 16.47
N LEU A 12 -0.58 -12.77 17.18
CA LEU A 12 0.49 -13.57 16.57
C LEU A 12 -0.07 -14.60 15.58
N ARG A 13 -1.16 -15.28 15.94
CA ARG A 13 -1.86 -16.20 15.04
C ARG A 13 -2.39 -15.49 13.80
N ALA A 14 -3.01 -14.32 13.96
CA ALA A 14 -3.51 -13.53 12.84
C ALA A 14 -2.37 -13.14 11.88
N ILE A 15 -1.22 -12.70 12.40
CA ILE A 15 -0.03 -12.40 11.58
C ILE A 15 0.45 -13.66 10.85
N TYR A 16 0.55 -14.80 11.55
CA TYR A 16 0.97 -16.08 10.96
C TYR A 16 0.03 -16.57 9.86
N GLU A 17 -1.28 -16.40 10.04
CA GLU A 17 -2.32 -16.73 9.05
C GLU A 17 -2.43 -15.70 7.92
N GLY A 18 -1.56 -14.68 7.91
CA GLY A 18 -1.43 -13.72 6.81
C GLY A 18 -2.29 -12.47 6.94
N ALA A 19 -2.88 -12.18 8.11
CA ALA A 19 -3.56 -10.91 8.32
C ALA A 19 -2.59 -9.72 8.15
N ARG A 20 -3.10 -8.59 7.64
CA ARG A 20 -2.32 -7.37 7.48
C ARG A 20 -1.77 -6.92 8.84
N PRO A 21 -0.44 -6.78 9.01
CA PRO A 21 0.17 -6.39 10.27
C PRO A 21 0.04 -4.88 10.49
N THR A 22 -1.13 -4.42 10.93
CA THR A 22 -1.38 -3.03 11.30
C THR A 22 -0.66 -2.66 12.61
N LEU A 23 -0.46 -1.36 12.88
CA LEU A 23 0.17 -0.90 14.12
C LEU A 23 -0.52 -1.44 15.40
N PRO A 24 -1.86 -1.49 15.49
CA PRO A 24 -2.55 -2.11 16.64
C PRO A 24 -2.26 -3.61 16.80
N ILE A 25 -2.16 -4.34 15.70
CA ILE A 25 -1.89 -5.79 15.70
C ILE A 25 -0.44 -6.05 16.13
N LEU A 26 0.50 -5.26 15.63
CA LEU A 26 1.91 -5.32 16.03
C LEU A 26 2.10 -4.92 17.50
N ALA A 27 1.39 -3.91 17.99
CA ALA A 27 1.39 -3.49 19.39
C ALA A 27 0.90 -4.62 20.29
N THR A 28 -0.20 -5.27 19.91
CA THR A 28 -0.79 -6.39 20.64
C THR A 28 0.12 -7.63 20.62
N ALA A 29 0.76 -7.93 19.49
CA ALA A 29 1.68 -9.06 19.32
C ALA A 29 3.00 -8.85 20.07
N GLY A 30 3.58 -7.64 19.99
CA GLY A 30 4.84 -7.28 20.63
C GLY A 30 4.70 -6.90 22.11
N ARG A 31 3.48 -6.66 22.59
CA ARG A 31 3.19 -6.07 23.91
C ARG A 31 3.92 -4.73 24.11
N ILE A 32 4.03 -3.97 23.03
CA ILE A 32 4.67 -2.66 22.97
C ILE A 32 3.57 -1.62 22.69
N PRO A 33 3.59 -0.43 23.32
CA PRO A 33 2.63 0.63 23.01
C PRO A 33 2.65 1.00 21.53
N GLU A 34 1.48 1.25 20.95
CA GLU A 34 1.33 1.60 19.54
C GLU A 34 2.17 2.82 19.15
N ASP A 35 2.18 3.86 19.99
CA ASP A 35 2.97 5.08 19.79
C ASP A 35 4.48 4.80 19.66
N THR A 36 4.98 3.80 20.40
CA THR A 36 6.39 3.41 20.35
C THR A 36 6.72 2.72 19.03
N ILE A 37 5.83 1.86 18.55
CA ILE A 37 5.98 1.22 17.24
C ILE A 37 5.86 2.27 16.13
N PHE A 38 4.93 3.21 16.23
CA PHE A 38 4.77 4.30 15.27
C PHE A 38 6.03 5.18 15.20
N ALA A 39 6.55 5.63 16.34
CA ALA A 39 7.77 6.43 16.40
C ALA A 39 8.98 5.68 15.82
N LYS A 40 9.08 4.37 16.06
CA LYS A 40 10.14 3.51 15.49
C LYS A 40 9.96 3.32 13.98
N ALA A 41 8.74 3.08 13.52
CA ALA A 41 8.42 2.93 12.11
C ALA A 41 8.74 4.21 11.31
N LEU A 42 8.45 5.38 11.86
CA LEU A 42 8.83 6.66 11.27
C LEU A 42 10.36 6.85 11.22
N ARG A 43 11.05 6.62 12.35
CA ARG A 43 12.50 6.76 12.46
C ARG A 43 13.25 5.89 11.46
N ASP A 44 12.82 4.64 11.36
CA ASP A 44 13.47 3.62 10.53
C ASP A 44 12.89 3.56 9.11
N LYS A 45 11.95 4.44 8.78
CA LYS A 45 11.28 4.52 7.47
C LYS A 45 10.70 3.17 7.03
N TRP A 46 10.01 2.51 7.95
CA TRP A 46 9.31 1.26 7.65
C TRP A 46 8.30 1.50 6.54
N VAL A 47 8.32 0.64 5.53
CA VAL A 47 7.38 0.70 4.42
C VAL A 47 6.29 -0.33 4.69
N ASP A 48 5.03 0.11 4.71
CA ASP A 48 3.90 -0.79 4.78
C ASP A 48 3.89 -1.67 3.52
N ALA A 49 4.26 -2.95 3.68
CA ALA A 49 4.34 -3.91 2.59
C ALA A 49 2.96 -4.17 1.92
N TYR A 50 1.87 -4.01 2.66
CA TYR A 50 0.50 -4.14 2.16
C TYR A 50 0.08 -2.90 1.37
N ALA A 51 0.42 -1.69 1.85
CA ALA A 51 0.32 -0.49 1.02
C ALA A 51 1.21 -0.61 -0.22
N ALA A 52 2.38 -1.24 -0.10
CA ALA A 52 3.33 -1.48 -1.18
C ALA A 52 2.92 -2.60 -2.17
N GLY A 53 1.81 -3.30 -1.90
CA GLY A 53 1.12 -4.19 -2.83
C GLY A 53 0.05 -3.47 -3.66
N THR A 54 -0.39 -2.28 -3.25
CA THR A 54 -1.26 -1.40 -4.05
C THR A 54 -0.46 -0.72 -5.17
N GLY A 55 -1.11 -0.30 -6.25
CA GLY A 55 -0.46 0.46 -7.33
C GLY A 55 0.30 1.69 -6.80
N ALA A 56 -0.27 2.39 -5.82
CA ALA A 56 0.34 3.56 -5.19
C ALA A 56 1.61 3.23 -4.40
N GLY A 57 1.63 2.15 -3.62
CA GLY A 57 2.84 1.78 -2.87
C GLY A 57 3.89 1.06 -3.71
N ARG A 58 3.51 0.44 -4.84
CA ARG A 58 4.45 -0.04 -5.85
C ARG A 58 5.15 1.14 -6.55
N LYS A 59 4.39 2.18 -6.91
CA LYS A 59 4.94 3.45 -7.42
C LYS A 59 5.92 4.10 -6.43
N LEU A 60 5.53 4.23 -5.16
CA LEU A 60 6.40 4.81 -4.13
C LEU A 60 7.73 4.04 -3.99
N ARG A 61 7.68 2.70 -4.11
CA ARG A 61 8.87 1.85 -4.09
C ARG A 61 9.76 2.03 -5.32
N LEU A 62 9.17 2.15 -6.51
CA LEU A 62 9.90 2.41 -7.76
C LEU A 62 10.55 3.80 -7.73
N GLN A 63 9.83 4.81 -7.26
CA GLN A 63 10.37 6.17 -7.04
C GLN A 63 11.55 6.16 -6.06
N GLY A 64 11.41 5.51 -4.90
CA GLY A 64 12.51 5.40 -3.95
C GLY A 64 13.72 4.58 -4.46
N ARG A 65 13.55 3.75 -5.51
CA ARG A 65 14.66 3.09 -6.21
C ARG A 65 15.33 4.01 -7.23
N ILE A 66 14.53 4.78 -7.98
CA ILE A 66 15.03 5.80 -8.91
C ILE A 66 15.90 6.82 -8.16
N GLU A 67 15.40 7.37 -7.06
CA GLU A 67 16.15 8.34 -6.23
C GLU A 67 17.48 7.79 -5.71
N LYS A 68 17.54 6.49 -5.39
CA LYS A 68 18.79 5.84 -4.96
C LYS A 68 19.79 5.71 -6.10
N LEU A 69 19.32 5.39 -7.32
CA LEU A 69 20.18 5.29 -8.50
C LEU A 69 20.68 6.67 -8.92
N GLU A 70 19.83 7.70 -8.87
CA GLU A 70 20.21 9.10 -9.14
C GLU A 70 21.32 9.55 -8.18
N LYS A 71 21.17 9.30 -6.86
CA LYS A 71 22.23 9.60 -5.88
C LYS A 71 23.54 8.85 -6.14
N LEU A 72 23.47 7.60 -6.61
CA LEU A 72 24.67 6.83 -6.97
C LEU A 72 25.37 7.44 -8.19
N ILE A 73 24.61 7.89 -9.20
CA ILE A 73 25.16 8.61 -10.35
C ILE A 73 25.81 9.91 -9.90
N ASP A 74 25.14 10.72 -9.08
CA ASP A 74 25.70 11.97 -8.55
C ASP A 74 27.00 11.75 -7.78
N THR A 75 27.07 10.67 -6.99
CA THR A 75 28.29 10.29 -6.26
C THR A 75 29.40 9.89 -7.23
N LEU A 76 29.12 9.06 -8.23
CA LEU A 76 30.09 8.62 -9.22
C LEU A 76 30.62 9.79 -10.08
N ILE A 77 29.77 10.78 -10.38
CA ILE A 77 30.15 12.00 -11.09
C ILE A 77 31.01 12.88 -10.18
N GLY A 78 30.60 13.13 -8.94
CA GLY A 78 31.36 13.95 -7.99
C GLY A 78 32.74 13.36 -7.66
N GLU A 79 32.85 12.04 -7.54
CA GLU A 79 34.14 11.34 -7.38
C GLU A 79 35.01 11.37 -8.64
N SER A 80 34.41 11.60 -9.81
CA SER A 80 35.14 11.77 -11.07
C SER A 80 35.71 13.17 -11.24
N GLU A 81 35.11 14.20 -10.65
CA GLU A 81 35.68 15.56 -10.66
C GLU A 81 36.86 15.71 -9.69
N ALA A 82 36.88 14.90 -8.62
CA ALA A 82 37.95 14.86 -7.64
C ALA A 82 39.20 14.09 -8.08
N SER A 83 39.14 13.33 -9.18
CA SER A 83 40.27 12.56 -9.72
C SER A 83 40.43 12.84 -11.23
N PRO A 84 41.60 13.33 -11.70
CA PRO A 84 41.79 13.77 -13.09
C PRO A 84 41.81 12.62 -14.12
N THR A 85 41.69 11.37 -13.69
CA THR A 85 41.58 10.20 -14.57
C THR A 85 40.16 9.67 -14.57
N VAL A 86 39.36 10.11 -15.54
CA VAL A 86 38.03 9.56 -15.80
C VAL A 86 38.18 8.13 -16.32
N ASP A 87 37.89 7.16 -15.47
CA ASP A 87 37.94 5.73 -15.82
C ASP A 87 36.76 5.36 -16.74
N LYS A 88 37.05 4.79 -17.90
CA LYS A 88 36.06 4.32 -18.88
C LYS A 88 35.05 3.34 -18.27
N SER A 89 35.50 2.54 -17.30
CA SER A 89 34.64 1.64 -16.52
C SER A 89 33.54 2.39 -15.76
N ARG A 90 33.84 3.59 -15.23
CA ARG A 90 32.86 4.43 -14.53
C ARG A 90 31.84 5.04 -15.49
N ILE A 91 32.27 5.49 -16.66
CA ILE A 91 31.37 6.01 -17.70
C ILE A 91 30.38 4.91 -18.13
N ASP A 92 30.88 3.70 -18.37
CA ASP A 92 30.03 2.56 -18.74
C ASP A 92 29.05 2.21 -17.62
N MET A 93 29.48 2.27 -16.36
CA MET A 93 28.63 2.05 -15.19
C MET A 93 27.53 3.12 -15.06
N ILE A 94 27.86 4.39 -15.25
CA ILE A 94 26.88 5.48 -15.29
C ILE A 94 25.85 5.24 -16.41
N GLY A 95 26.30 4.82 -17.59
CA GLY A 95 25.41 4.47 -18.70
C GLY A 95 24.43 3.33 -18.40
N VAL A 96 24.88 2.30 -17.67
CA VAL A 96 24.01 1.21 -17.19
C VAL A 96 23.00 1.71 -16.16
N LEU A 97 23.42 2.58 -15.23
CA LEU A 97 22.53 3.17 -14.23
C LEU A 97 21.45 4.06 -14.87
N PHE A 98 21.80 4.84 -15.90
CA PHE A 98 20.83 5.64 -16.66
C PHE A 98 19.76 4.78 -17.33
N ARG A 99 20.16 3.71 -18.05
CA ARG A 99 19.20 2.78 -18.67
C ARG A 99 18.31 2.09 -17.64
N ALA A 100 18.85 1.79 -16.46
CA ALA A 100 18.06 1.22 -15.37
C ALA A 100 17.02 2.22 -14.83
N ILE A 101 17.38 3.50 -14.71
CA ILE A 101 16.44 4.57 -14.33
C ILE A 101 15.34 4.73 -15.37
N GLU A 102 15.68 4.79 -16.66
CA GLU A 102 14.69 4.90 -17.76
C GLU A 102 13.68 3.76 -17.71
N LYS A 103 14.15 2.52 -17.60
CA LYS A 103 13.27 1.35 -17.50
C LYS A 103 12.36 1.39 -16.27
N LEU A 104 12.85 1.91 -15.14
CA LEU A 104 12.03 2.07 -13.93
C LEU A 104 11.01 3.21 -14.08
N LYS A 105 11.35 4.29 -14.78
CA LYS A 105 10.43 5.39 -15.10
C LYS A 105 9.30 4.91 -16.02
N ASP A 106 9.60 4.13 -17.05
CA ASP A 106 8.59 3.51 -17.93
C ASP A 106 7.62 2.60 -17.18
N MET A 107 8.12 1.83 -16.21
CA MET A 107 7.28 0.98 -15.35
C MET A 107 6.32 1.78 -14.46
N VAL A 108 6.73 2.98 -14.02
CA VAL A 108 5.85 3.87 -13.24
C VAL A 108 4.75 4.44 -14.14
N SER A 109 5.11 4.94 -15.33
CA SER A 109 4.14 5.52 -16.28
C SER A 109 3.14 4.49 -16.81
N SER A 110 3.58 3.25 -17.06
CA SER A 110 2.68 2.17 -17.49
C SER A 110 1.65 1.81 -16.40
N GLN A 111 2.03 1.91 -15.13
CA GLN A 111 1.12 1.65 -14.01
C GLN A 111 0.09 2.76 -13.80
N GLU A 112 0.46 4.01 -14.11
CA GLU A 112 -0.49 5.13 -14.09
C GLU A 112 -1.57 4.93 -15.15
N ALA A 113 -1.19 4.51 -16.35
CA ALA A 113 -2.13 4.18 -17.42
C ALA A 113 -3.08 3.03 -17.04
N GLU A 114 -2.57 1.95 -16.44
CA GLU A 114 -3.38 0.82 -15.98
C GLU A 114 -4.32 1.17 -14.82
N ALA A 115 -3.85 1.99 -13.86
CA ALA A 115 -4.67 2.43 -12.74
C ALA A 115 -5.81 3.38 -13.17
N GLN A 116 -5.55 4.24 -14.16
CA GLN A 116 -6.58 5.12 -14.73
C GLN A 116 -7.66 4.31 -15.46
N ALA A 117 -7.27 3.27 -16.21
CA ALA A 117 -8.19 2.40 -16.93
C ALA A 117 -9.04 1.52 -16.01
N GLY A 118 -8.45 0.95 -14.94
CA GLY A 118 -9.14 0.03 -14.03
C GLY A 118 -10.04 0.68 -12.97
N SER A 119 -9.95 2.00 -12.76
CA SER A 119 -10.74 2.71 -11.76
C SER A 119 -12.14 3.08 -12.25
N GLY A 120 -12.29 3.43 -13.54
CA GLY A 120 -13.60 3.76 -14.13
C GLY A 120 -14.61 2.62 -14.06
N GLU A 121 -14.19 1.40 -14.40
CA GLU A 121 -15.06 0.22 -14.36
C GLU A 121 -15.43 -0.21 -12.93
N ARG A 122 -14.56 0.10 -11.95
CA ARG A 122 -14.78 -0.22 -10.55
C ARG A 122 -15.77 0.76 -9.90
N ASP A 123 -15.67 2.05 -10.23
CA ASP A 123 -16.59 3.09 -9.75
C ASP A 123 -18.00 2.92 -10.31
N GLU A 124 -18.16 2.52 -11.58
CA GLU A 124 -19.47 2.16 -12.15
C GLU A 124 -20.14 0.99 -11.42
N ARG A 125 -19.36 -0.06 -11.11
CA ARG A 125 -19.88 -1.23 -10.36
C ARG A 125 -20.27 -0.85 -8.93
N VAL A 126 -19.47 -0.02 -8.25
CA VAL A 126 -19.78 0.46 -6.89
C VAL A 126 -21.03 1.35 -6.90
N GLY A 127 -21.16 2.26 -7.86
CA GLY A 127 -22.35 3.09 -8.03
C GLY A 127 -23.62 2.26 -8.23
N THR A 128 -23.53 1.19 -9.03
CA THR A 128 -24.64 0.25 -9.25
C THR A 128 -25.05 -0.49 -7.97
N ILE A 129 -24.06 -0.91 -7.15
CA ILE A 129 -24.33 -1.59 -5.87
C ILE A 129 -25.00 -0.62 -4.89
N ILE A 130 -24.52 0.63 -4.81
CA ILE A 130 -25.10 1.65 -3.93
C ILE A 130 -26.56 1.94 -4.34
N GLN A 131 -26.84 2.13 -5.62
CA GLN A 131 -28.22 2.32 -6.11
C GLN A 131 -29.15 1.16 -5.74
N ARG A 132 -28.66 -0.08 -5.85
CA ARG A 132 -29.44 -1.27 -5.49
C ARG A 132 -29.74 -1.36 -3.99
N ILE A 133 -28.79 -0.93 -3.14
CA ILE A 133 -29.00 -0.84 -1.69
C ILE A 133 -30.04 0.23 -1.39
N ASP A 134 -29.91 1.41 -2.01
CA ASP A 134 -30.81 2.54 -1.79
C ASP A 134 -32.26 2.21 -2.18
N GLN A 135 -32.44 1.57 -3.34
CA GLN A 135 -33.74 1.07 -3.78
C GLN A 135 -34.36 0.09 -2.78
N ARG A 136 -33.54 -0.81 -2.22
CA ARG A 136 -34.01 -1.80 -1.24
C ARG A 136 -34.37 -1.17 0.10
N ILE A 137 -33.68 -0.11 0.51
CA ILE A 137 -34.03 0.67 1.71
C ILE A 137 -35.39 1.35 1.50
N LEU A 138 -35.63 1.97 0.34
CA LEU A 138 -36.90 2.60 0.00
C LEU A 138 -38.05 1.58 -0.06
N ASP A 139 -37.81 0.41 -0.64
CA ASP A 139 -38.82 -0.66 -0.72
C ASP A 139 -39.15 -1.24 0.66
N LEU A 140 -38.16 -1.37 1.55
CA LEU A 140 -38.36 -1.80 2.94
C LEU A 140 -39.15 -0.75 3.73
N ALA A 141 -38.82 0.53 3.58
CA ALA A 141 -39.54 1.63 4.22
C ALA A 141 -41.01 1.70 3.77
N ARG A 142 -41.29 1.45 2.48
CA ARG A 142 -42.65 1.35 1.93
C ARG A 142 -43.37 0.07 2.33
N GLY A 143 -42.63 -1.01 2.61
CA GLY A 143 -43.16 -2.28 3.10
C GLY A 143 -43.59 -2.22 4.56
N THR A 144 -42.89 -1.46 5.40
CA THR A 144 -43.23 -1.27 6.82
C THR A 144 -44.54 -0.53 7.07
N GLU A 145 -45.02 0.28 6.11
CA GLU A 145 -46.35 0.92 6.20
C GLU A 145 -47.53 -0.04 6.00
N ARG A 146 -47.31 -1.21 5.35
CA ARG A 146 -48.35 -2.22 5.13
C ARG A 146 -48.39 -3.35 6.16
N GLY A 147 -47.44 -3.38 7.11
CA GLY A 147 -47.26 -4.49 8.05
C GLY A 147 -47.81 -4.30 9.46
N THR A 148 -48.30 -3.12 9.84
CA THR A 148 -48.73 -2.82 11.23
C THR A 148 -50.25 -2.77 11.43
N ALA A 149 -51.05 -3.09 10.41
CA ALA A 149 -52.51 -3.10 10.48
C ALA A 149 -53.10 -4.52 10.48
N ASN A 150 -52.59 -5.47 11.28
CA ASN A 150 -53.39 -6.64 11.67
C ASN A 150 -52.82 -7.38 12.89
N LYS A 151 -53.42 -7.17 14.06
CA LYS A 151 -53.50 -8.16 15.14
C LYS A 151 -54.66 -7.80 16.09
N PRO A 152 -55.81 -8.48 15.99
CA PRO A 152 -56.72 -8.65 17.12
C PRO A 152 -56.40 -9.98 17.82
N GLY A 153 -56.32 -9.96 19.14
CA GLY A 153 -56.07 -11.12 20.00
C GLY A 153 -55.51 -10.69 21.34
#